data_AF-A0A3D2N0G2-F1
#
_entry.id   AF-A0A3D2N0G2-F1
#
_cell.length_a   1.000
_cell.length_b   1.000
_cell.length_c   1.000
_cell.angle_alpha   90.00
_cell.angle_beta   90.00
_cell.angle_gamma   90.00
#
_symmetry.space_group_name_H-M   'P 1'
#
loop_
_entity.id
_entity.type
_entity.pdbx_description
1 polymer ?
#
loop_
_entity_poly.entity_id
_entity_poly.type
_entity_poly.pdbx_seq_one_letter_code
_entity_poly.pdbx_strand_id
1 'polypeptide(L)'
;ITPARFAGDSALFDNGLKPKMTVKTLAEKGLIATANASSEELATPIKFDGKTGEEYWLGLHNFYVITRYNHSAMYAMAVHQLSQSLRAKML
;
A
#
# COMPACT_ATOMS: atom_id res chain seq x y z
N ILE A 1 2.96 3.52 3.79
CA ILE A 1 2.45 2.26 3.23
C ILE A 1 2.75 1.16 4.23
N THR A 2 1.88 0.17 4.39
CA THR A 2 2.08 -0.93 5.35
C THR A 2 1.75 -2.27 4.69
N PRO A 3 2.50 -3.35 4.97
CA PRO A 3 2.24 -4.67 4.37
C PRO A 3 0.92 -5.24 4.88
N ALA A 4 0.25 -6.02 4.04
CA ALA A 4 -1.03 -6.65 4.34
C ALA A 4 -1.07 -8.10 3.84
N ARG A 5 -2.03 -8.86 4.37
CA ARG A 5 -2.46 -10.15 3.82
C ARG A 5 -3.81 -9.98 3.16
N PHE A 6 -4.08 -10.77 2.12
CA PHE A 6 -5.32 -10.69 1.37
C PHE A 6 -6.01 -12.05 1.28
N ALA A 7 -7.31 -12.06 1.56
CA ALA A 7 -8.20 -13.20 1.40
C ALA A 7 -9.62 -12.70 1.07
N GLY A 8 -9.79 -12.09 -0.10
CA GLY A 8 -11.05 -11.48 -0.54
C GLY A 8 -11.21 -11.46 -2.06
N ASP A 9 -12.09 -10.60 -2.55
CA ASP A 9 -12.35 -10.40 -3.98
C ASP A 9 -11.29 -9.49 -4.63
N SER A 10 -10.63 -9.99 -5.68
CA SER A 10 -9.56 -9.27 -6.40
C SER A 10 -10.02 -7.95 -7.01
N ALA A 11 -11.32 -7.75 -7.25
CA ALA A 11 -11.89 -6.48 -7.71
C ALA A 11 -11.60 -5.30 -6.75
N LEU A 12 -11.16 -5.59 -5.51
CA LEU A 12 -10.74 -4.60 -4.54
C LEU A 12 -9.64 -3.66 -5.08
N PHE A 13 -8.75 -4.16 -5.95
CA PHE A 13 -7.56 -3.44 -6.43
C PHE A 13 -7.80 -2.52 -7.64
N ASP A 14 -9.01 -2.49 -8.20
CA ASP A 14 -9.31 -1.77 -9.45
C ASP A 14 -9.69 -0.27 -9.25
N ASN A 15 -9.53 0.26 -8.03
CA ASN A 15 -10.12 1.54 -7.61
C ASN A 15 -9.22 2.80 -7.76
N GLY A 16 -8.06 2.65 -8.41
CA GLY A 16 -7.07 3.72 -8.60
C GLY A 16 -6.27 4.06 -7.33
N LEU A 17 -5.49 5.14 -7.36
CA LEU A 17 -4.48 5.44 -6.31
C LEU A 17 -4.94 6.38 -5.20
N LYS A 18 -6.12 7.01 -5.33
CA LYS A 18 -6.65 7.93 -4.32
C LYS A 18 -7.25 7.13 -3.16
N PRO A 19 -6.80 7.33 -1.90
CA PRO A 19 -7.39 6.69 -0.73
C PRO A 19 -8.86 7.06 -0.60
N LYS A 20 -9.73 6.05 -0.52
CA LYS A 20 -11.20 6.21 -0.44
C LYS A 20 -11.84 5.37 0.67
N MET A 21 -11.10 4.43 1.24
CA MET A 21 -11.61 3.46 2.20
C MET A 21 -10.75 3.48 3.45
N THR A 22 -11.36 3.32 4.62
CA THR A 22 -10.60 3.20 5.86
C THR A 22 -9.90 1.84 5.92
N VAL A 23 -8.83 1.74 6.71
CA VAL A 23 -8.16 0.46 7.00
C VAL A 23 -9.17 -0.56 7.54
N LYS A 24 -10.12 -0.13 8.38
CA LYS A 24 -11.20 -0.99 8.88
C LYS A 24 -12.06 -1.57 7.74
N THR A 25 -12.55 -0.73 6.84
CA THR A 25 -13.39 -1.21 5.72
C THR A 25 -12.61 -2.11 4.77
N LEU A 26 -11.29 -1.88 4.59
CA LEU A 26 -10.44 -2.78 3.79
C LEU A 26 -10.23 -4.14 4.48
N ALA A 27 -10.09 -4.15 5.81
CA ALA A 27 -10.00 -5.39 6.58
C ALA A 27 -11.29 -6.23 6.48
N GLU A 28 -12.46 -5.59 6.53
CA GLU A 28 -13.77 -6.23 6.30
C GLU A 28 -13.90 -6.82 4.88
N LYS A 29 -13.16 -6.27 3.91
CA LYS A 29 -13.06 -6.80 2.53
C LYS A 29 -11.93 -7.81 2.32
N GLY A 30 -11.28 -8.25 3.40
CA GLY A 30 -10.27 -9.30 3.37
C GLY A 30 -8.83 -8.80 3.19
N LEU A 31 -8.57 -7.49 3.14
CA LEU A 31 -7.22 -6.91 3.10
C LEU A 31 -6.79 -6.42 4.48
N ILE A 32 -6.00 -7.23 5.19
CA ILE A 32 -5.71 -7.06 6.62
C ILE A 32 -4.26 -6.63 6.80
N ALA A 33 -4.02 -5.50 7.45
CA ALA A 33 -2.68 -5.02 7.78
C ALA A 33 -1.92 -6.03 8.63
N THR A 34 -0.62 -6.20 8.34
CA THR A 34 0.30 -7.07 9.12
C THR A 34 1.24 -6.28 10.02
N ALA A 35 1.19 -4.95 9.93
CA ALA A 35 1.84 -4.01 10.84
C ALA A 35 0.85 -2.93 11.28
N ASN A 36 1.19 -2.17 12.32
CA ASN A 36 0.32 -1.17 12.91
C ASN A 36 -0.17 -0.13 11.89
N ALA A 37 -1.49 0.03 11.80
CA ALA A 37 -2.18 1.08 11.07
C ALA A 37 -3.45 1.45 11.82
N SER A 38 -3.81 2.74 11.81
CA SER A 38 -5.03 3.20 12.48
C SER A 38 -6.26 2.73 11.71
N SER A 39 -7.30 2.26 12.42
CA SER A 39 -8.53 1.75 11.80
C SER A 39 -9.26 2.78 10.95
N GLU A 40 -9.20 4.05 11.36
CA GLU A 40 -9.89 5.17 10.72
C GLU A 40 -9.05 5.84 9.62
N GLU A 41 -7.78 5.45 9.46
CA GLU A 41 -6.94 6.02 8.43
C GLU A 41 -7.42 5.58 7.04
N LEU A 42 -7.48 6.51 6.09
CA LEU A 42 -7.78 6.19 4.70
C LEU A 42 -6.58 5.52 4.04
N ALA A 43 -6.85 4.46 3.28
CA ALA A 43 -5.85 3.72 2.54
C ALA A 43 -6.36 3.37 1.13
N THR A 44 -5.39 3.02 0.29
CA THR A 44 -5.61 2.44 -1.04
C THR A 44 -5.15 0.98 -1.01
N PRO A 45 -5.97 0.01 -1.44
CA PRO A 45 -5.52 -1.37 -1.61
C PRO A 45 -4.53 -1.43 -2.79
N ILE A 46 -3.36 -2.02 -2.57
CA ILE A 46 -2.32 -2.15 -3.60
C ILE A 46 -1.89 -3.61 -3.69
N LYS A 47 -1.81 -4.10 -4.92
CA LYS A 47 -1.24 -5.41 -5.26
C LYS A 47 -0.03 -5.21 -6.16
N PHE A 48 1.06 -5.90 -5.88
CA PHE A 48 2.23 -5.99 -6.75
C PHE A 48 2.52 -7.44 -7.09
N ASP A 49 3.04 -7.66 -8.29
CA ASP A 49 3.65 -8.94 -8.68
C ASP A 49 5.12 -8.90 -8.23
N GLY A 50 5.36 -9.43 -7.03
CA GLY A 50 6.69 -9.52 -6.43
C GLY A 50 7.49 -10.70 -6.97
N LYS A 51 8.76 -10.80 -6.53
CA LYS A 51 9.66 -11.88 -6.98
C LYS A 51 9.22 -13.27 -6.55
N THR A 52 8.51 -13.37 -5.43
CA THR A 52 8.06 -14.63 -4.82
C THR A 52 6.54 -14.83 -4.92
N GLY A 53 5.87 -14.05 -5.77
CA GLY A 53 4.42 -14.05 -5.90
C GLY A 53 3.81 -12.70 -5.55
N GLU A 54 2.50 -12.69 -5.34
CA GLU A 54 1.74 -11.47 -5.09
C GLU A 54 2.08 -10.85 -3.72
N GLU A 55 2.25 -9.54 -3.70
CA GLU A 55 2.46 -8.74 -2.50
C GLU A 55 1.31 -7.76 -2.30
N TYR A 56 0.78 -7.70 -1.09
CA TYR A 56 -0.39 -6.91 -0.74
C TYR A 56 -0.04 -5.81 0.25
N TRP A 57 -0.55 -4.61 -0.01
CA TRP A 57 -0.19 -3.41 0.75
C TRP A 57 -1.38 -2.47 0.95
N LEU A 58 -1.33 -1.71 2.04
CA LEU A 58 -2.19 -0.57 2.30
C LEU A 58 -1.43 0.72 2.03
N GLY A 59 -1.74 1.36 0.90
CA GLY A 59 -1.25 2.68 0.50
C GLY A 59 -1.88 3.80 1.33
N LEU A 60 -1.28 4.11 2.47
CA LEU A 60 -1.67 5.20 3.37
C LEU A 60 -1.45 6.60 2.77
N HIS A 61 -1.89 7.66 3.47
CA HIS A 61 -1.85 9.04 2.98
C HIS A 61 -0.49 9.46 2.39
N ASN A 62 0.62 9.25 3.11
CA ASN A 62 1.94 9.65 2.63
C ASN A 62 2.41 8.87 1.40
N PHE A 63 1.94 7.63 1.22
CA PHE A 63 2.23 6.89 -0.01
C PHE A 63 1.49 7.50 -1.20
N TYR A 64 0.21 7.86 -1.00
CA TYR A 64 -0.56 8.61 -2.00
C TYR A 64 0.10 9.95 -2.34
N VAL A 65 0.67 10.68 -1.37
CA VAL A 65 1.42 11.92 -1.64
C VAL A 65 2.56 11.69 -2.65
N ILE A 66 3.31 10.59 -2.56
CA ILE A 66 4.37 10.27 -3.54
C ILE A 66 3.79 10.09 -4.95
N THR A 67 2.61 9.44 -5.05
CA THR A 67 1.93 9.24 -6.35
C THR A 67 1.45 10.56 -6.99
N ARG A 68 1.43 11.67 -6.24
CA ARG A 68 1.12 12.99 -6.80
C ARG A 68 2.23 13.52 -7.70
N TYR A 69 3.46 13.03 -7.54
CA TYR A 69 4.58 13.36 -8.42
C TYR A 69 4.50 12.58 -9.74
N ASN A 70 4.13 11.30 -9.65
CA ASN A 70 3.86 10.43 -10.80
C ASN A 70 2.77 9.42 -10.41
N HIS A 71 1.67 9.40 -11.16
CA HIS A 71 0.46 8.61 -10.88
C HIS A 71 0.65 7.10 -11.15
N SER A 72 1.56 6.48 -10.40
CA SER A 72 1.92 5.06 -10.49
C SER A 72 2.26 4.51 -9.10
N ALA A 73 1.59 3.41 -8.70
CA ALA A 73 1.92 2.69 -7.46
C ALA A 73 3.34 2.11 -7.50
N MET A 74 3.77 1.58 -8.65
CA MET A 74 5.12 1.04 -8.83
C MET A 74 6.18 2.13 -8.65
N TYR A 75 5.96 3.32 -9.22
CA TYR A 75 6.85 4.47 -9.01
C TYR A 75 6.95 4.82 -7.52
N ALA A 76 5.81 4.97 -6.85
CA ALA A 76 5.79 5.34 -5.43
C ALA A 76 6.45 4.28 -4.53
N MET A 77 6.28 2.99 -4.85
CA MET A 77 6.96 1.90 -4.14
C MET A 77 8.47 1.91 -4.38
N ALA A 78 8.92 2.12 -5.62
CA ALA A 78 10.35 2.21 -5.94
C ALA A 78 11.02 3.39 -5.21
N VAL A 79 10.39 4.58 -5.20
CA VAL A 79 10.88 5.74 -4.45
C VAL A 79 10.95 5.44 -2.95
N HIS A 80 9.91 4.82 -2.39
CA HIS A 80 9.89 4.45 -0.98
C HIS A 80 11.01 3.46 -0.64
N GLN A 81 11.13 2.35 -1.37
CA GLN A 81 12.16 1.32 -1.13
C GLN A 81 13.58 1.87 -1.32
N LEU A 82 13.79 2.72 -2.32
CA LEU A 82 15.08 3.39 -2.52
C LEU A 82 15.44 4.27 -1.32
N SER A 83 14.50 5.09 -0.83
CA SER A 83 14.74 5.94 0.35
C SER A 83 15.09 5.14 1.60
N GLN A 84 14.43 4.00 1.84
CA GLN A 84 14.76 3.10 2.95
C GLN A 84 16.15 2.49 2.78
N SER A 85 16.49 2.07 1.55
CA SER A 85 17.80 1.49 1.23
C SER A 85 18.94 2.48 1.42
N LEU A 86 18.74 3.75 1.06
CA LEU A 86 19.72 4.81 1.30
C LEU A 86 19.88 5.09 2.79
N ARG A 87 18.77 5.23 3.53
CA ARG A 87 18.78 5.43 4.99
C ARG A 87 19.55 4.31 5.70
N ALA A 88 19.33 3.07 5.31
CA ALA A 88 20.01 1.91 5.90
C ALA A 88 21.52 1.85 5.60
N LYS A 89 22.00 2.53 4.56
CA LYS A 89 23.45 2.63 4.22
C LYS A 89 24.15 3.79 4.92
N MET A 90 23.40 4.80 5.36
CA MET A 90 23.94 5.99 6.04
C MET A 90 23.98 5.84 7.57
N LEU A 91 23.31 4.82 8.10
CA LEU A 91 23.33 4.40 9.51
C LEU A 91 24.29 3.21 9.67
#